data_AF-A0A960L4I4-F1
#
_entry.id   AF-A0A960L4I4-F1
#
_cell.length_a   1.000
_cell.length_b   1.000
_cell.length_c   1.000
_cell.angle_alpha   90.00
_cell.angle_beta   90.00
_cell.angle_gamma   90.00
#
_symmetry.space_group_name_H-M   'P 1'
#
loop_
_entity.id
_entity.type
_entity.pdbx_description
1 polymer ?
#
loop_
_entity_poly.entity_id
_entity_poly.type
_entity_poly.pdbx_seq_one_letter_code
_entity_poly.pdbx_strand_id
1 'polypeptide(L)'
;MKAHSEAAFEELIEQHLLEHGGYVSREPGVFVAESALIPEDLLAFVERTQPGVWDKQGRIHGDRLPEVFLAAFDKATQQDGVLHVLRHGFKFYGSRVRVAAFQPAHGLNPDVEELYRANRLAVARQVHYDPKRPGLSLDLVLFLNGIPLVTAELKNALTQQTARHAKAQYVGDRDPGAPIFRFGERALVHFAVGADEVWMTTRLAGDKTRFLPFNRGNGTAAGNPAVEGKHRTFYLWEEVWQRDSLLDLFARFLHVEKTETTDERGRTSTRETLIFPRYHQLDCVRRLIAATRERG
;
A
#
# COMPACT_ATOMS: atom_id res chain seq x y z
N MET A 1 15.87 21.11 12.10
CA MET A 1 14.40 21.12 12.20
C MET A 1 14.00 21.09 13.66
N LYS A 2 12.87 21.69 14.08
CA LYS A 2 12.36 21.47 15.45
C LYS A 2 12.04 19.97 15.57
N ALA A 3 12.56 19.27 16.58
CA ALA A 3 12.39 17.82 16.80
C ALA A 3 10.93 17.35 17.05
N HIS A 4 9.95 18.23 16.80
CA HIS A 4 8.58 18.17 17.30
C HIS A 4 7.55 18.58 16.24
N SER A 5 7.94 18.74 14.97
CA SER A 5 7.00 19.01 13.86
C SER A 5 6.45 17.72 13.24
N GLU A 6 5.42 17.87 12.40
CA GLU A 6 4.91 16.81 11.52
C GLU A 6 6.00 16.32 10.56
N ALA A 7 6.75 17.25 9.95
CA ALA A 7 7.91 16.93 9.11
C ALA A 7 8.99 16.09 9.84
N ALA A 8 9.25 16.36 11.12
CA ALA A 8 10.20 15.55 11.90
C ALA A 8 9.65 14.13 12.16
N PHE A 9 8.33 13.98 12.27
CA PHE A 9 7.70 12.68 12.42
C PHE A 9 7.73 11.88 11.10
N GLU A 10 7.48 12.54 9.98
CA GLU A 10 7.64 11.93 8.66
C GLU A 10 9.10 11.48 8.42
N GLU A 11 10.08 12.34 8.74
CA GLU A 11 11.52 12.06 8.60
C GLU A 11 11.94 10.88 9.47
N LEU A 12 11.46 10.80 10.72
CA LEU A 12 11.73 9.67 11.62
C LEU A 12 11.24 8.34 11.03
N ILE A 13 10.01 8.32 10.50
CA ILE A 13 9.43 7.12 9.93
C ILE A 13 10.16 6.73 8.64
N GLU A 14 10.42 7.70 7.75
CA GLU A 14 11.17 7.46 6.52
C GLU A 14 12.53 6.87 6.84
N GLN A 15 13.31 7.50 7.73
CA GLN A 15 14.65 7.04 8.10
C GLN A 15 14.62 5.60 8.61
N HIS A 16 13.67 5.24 9.48
CA HIS A 16 13.54 3.86 9.96
C HIS A 16 13.24 2.88 8.81
N LEU A 17 12.36 3.23 7.88
CA LEU A 17 12.03 2.37 6.74
C LEU A 17 13.24 2.16 5.80
N LEU A 18 14.10 3.17 5.64
CA LEU A 18 15.33 3.08 4.86
C LEU A 18 16.38 2.20 5.55
N GLU A 19 16.61 2.41 6.84
CA GLU A 19 17.67 1.73 7.60
C GLU A 19 17.30 0.28 7.97
N HIS A 20 16.02 0.04 8.26
CA HIS A 20 15.56 -1.23 8.83
C HIS A 20 14.40 -1.86 8.05
N GLY A 21 13.58 -1.05 7.37
CA GLY A 21 12.37 -1.52 6.69
C GLY A 21 12.59 -2.18 5.32
N GLY A 22 13.77 -2.01 4.70
CA GLY A 22 14.07 -2.50 3.35
C GLY A 22 13.49 -1.64 2.22
N TYR A 23 13.34 -0.33 2.47
CA TYR A 23 12.82 0.65 1.52
C TYR A 23 13.94 1.48 0.88
N VAL A 24 13.63 2.09 -0.26
CA VAL A 24 14.38 3.22 -0.83
C VAL A 24 13.55 4.50 -0.74
N SER A 25 14.21 5.65 -0.66
CA SER A 25 13.51 6.94 -0.70
C SER A 25 13.23 7.32 -2.16
N ARG A 26 12.11 8.00 -2.36
CA ARG A 26 11.69 8.59 -3.64
C ARG A 26 11.30 10.04 -3.42
N GLU A 27 11.82 10.90 -4.29
CA GLU A 27 11.38 12.29 -4.36
C GLU A 27 9.91 12.34 -4.79
N PRO A 28 9.07 13.22 -4.20
CA PRO A 28 7.65 13.29 -4.54
C PRO A 28 7.40 13.62 -6.01
N GLY A 29 8.32 14.33 -6.67
CA GLY A 29 8.18 14.74 -8.08
C GLY A 29 8.27 13.60 -9.10
N VAL A 30 8.70 12.39 -8.70
CA VAL A 30 8.71 11.22 -9.60
C VAL A 30 7.36 10.51 -9.68
N PHE A 31 6.42 10.88 -8.80
CA PHE A 31 5.06 10.38 -8.81
C PHE A 31 4.22 11.13 -9.86
N VAL A 32 3.53 10.39 -10.72
CA VAL A 32 2.65 10.93 -11.76
C VAL A 32 1.20 10.79 -11.29
N ALA A 33 0.58 11.93 -10.96
CA ALA A 33 -0.75 11.99 -10.35
C ALA A 33 -1.86 11.41 -11.25
N GLU A 34 -1.74 11.58 -12.57
CA GLU A 34 -2.72 11.12 -13.57
C GLU A 34 -2.82 9.59 -13.59
N SER A 35 -1.68 8.90 -13.55
CA SER A 35 -1.62 7.44 -13.53
C SER A 35 -1.60 6.85 -12.12
N ALA A 36 -1.34 7.70 -11.11
CA ALA A 36 -1.04 7.34 -9.74
C ALA A 36 0.04 6.25 -9.63
N LEU A 37 1.20 6.50 -10.25
CA LEU A 37 2.34 5.59 -10.28
C LEU A 37 3.65 6.37 -10.15
N ILE A 38 4.72 5.67 -9.81
CA ILE A 38 6.09 6.02 -10.20
C ILE A 38 6.42 5.13 -11.42
N PRO A 39 6.25 5.63 -12.66
CA PRO A 39 6.35 4.80 -13.85
C PRO A 39 7.71 4.12 -13.99
N GLU A 40 8.78 4.85 -13.69
CA GLU A 40 10.16 4.36 -13.77
C GLU A 40 10.36 3.08 -12.94
N ASP A 41 9.83 3.03 -11.71
CA ASP A 41 10.00 1.87 -10.84
C ASP A 41 9.23 0.64 -11.32
N LEU A 42 8.02 0.85 -11.88
CA LEU A 42 7.21 -0.23 -12.42
C LEU A 42 7.86 -0.82 -13.67
N LEU A 43 8.29 0.04 -14.58
CA LEU A 43 8.96 -0.35 -15.83
C LEU A 43 10.28 -1.07 -15.52
N ALA A 44 11.13 -0.50 -14.67
CA ALA A 44 12.41 -1.09 -14.29
C ALA A 44 12.26 -2.48 -13.64
N PHE A 45 11.20 -2.69 -12.84
CA PHE A 45 10.92 -4.02 -12.30
C PHE A 45 10.61 -5.03 -13.41
N VAL A 46 9.75 -4.67 -14.36
CA VAL A 46 9.33 -5.56 -15.45
C VAL A 46 10.48 -5.83 -16.41
N GLU A 47 11.25 -4.80 -16.79
CA GLU A 47 12.45 -4.92 -17.63
C GLU A 47 13.46 -5.90 -17.06
N ARG A 48 13.79 -5.74 -15.76
CA ARG A 48 14.77 -6.61 -15.09
C ARG A 48 14.28 -8.04 -14.91
N THR A 49 13.00 -8.22 -14.56
CA THR A 49 12.48 -9.54 -14.19
C THR A 49 11.97 -10.36 -15.36
N GLN A 50 11.58 -9.70 -16.45
CA GLN A 50 10.93 -10.32 -17.61
C GLN A 50 11.52 -9.79 -18.93
N PRO A 51 12.86 -9.78 -19.11
CA PRO A 51 13.51 -9.18 -20.29
C PRO A 51 13.04 -9.80 -21.60
N GLY A 52 12.77 -11.11 -21.63
CA GLY A 52 12.24 -11.77 -22.83
C GLY A 52 10.87 -11.26 -23.28
N VAL A 53 9.99 -10.88 -22.34
CA VAL A 53 8.71 -10.23 -22.69
C VAL A 53 8.98 -8.80 -23.12
N TRP A 54 9.82 -8.07 -22.39
CA TRP A 54 10.14 -6.68 -22.69
C TRP A 54 10.74 -6.50 -24.09
N ASP A 55 11.79 -7.26 -24.42
CA ASP A 55 12.48 -7.22 -25.71
C ASP A 55 11.55 -7.58 -26.87
N LYS A 56 10.70 -8.59 -26.68
CA LYS A 56 9.71 -9.00 -27.69
C LYS A 56 8.74 -7.87 -28.00
N GLN A 57 8.21 -7.22 -26.97
CA GLN A 57 7.27 -6.11 -27.16
C GLN A 57 7.98 -4.84 -27.62
N GLY A 58 9.25 -4.66 -27.27
CA GLY A 58 10.10 -3.55 -27.73
C GLY A 58 10.30 -3.57 -29.25
N ARG A 59 10.45 -4.76 -29.85
CA ARG A 59 10.50 -4.91 -31.32
C ARG A 59 9.20 -4.52 -32.04
N ILE A 60 8.07 -4.54 -31.33
CA ILE A 60 6.74 -4.23 -31.90
C ILE A 60 6.38 -2.76 -31.68
N HIS A 61 6.59 -2.27 -30.45
CA HIS A 61 6.12 -0.95 -30.02
C HIS A 61 7.20 0.14 -30.03
N GLY A 62 8.48 -0.25 -30.10
CA GLY A 62 9.63 0.67 -30.06
C GLY A 62 9.58 1.56 -28.83
N ASP A 63 9.87 2.85 -29.02
CA ASP A 63 9.91 3.86 -27.95
C ASP A 63 8.57 4.09 -27.25
N ARG A 64 7.45 3.62 -27.81
CA ARG A 64 6.13 3.71 -27.19
C ARG A 64 5.84 2.58 -26.21
N LEU A 65 6.71 1.58 -26.09
CA LEU A 65 6.49 0.43 -25.20
C LEU A 65 6.16 0.84 -23.75
N PRO A 66 6.87 1.79 -23.11
CA PRO A 66 6.53 2.25 -21.77
C PRO A 66 5.10 2.76 -21.64
N GLU A 67 4.68 3.66 -22.53
CA GLU A 67 3.32 4.23 -22.55
C GLU A 67 2.25 3.13 -22.73
N VAL A 68 2.47 2.24 -23.71
CA VAL A 68 1.56 1.14 -24.02
C VAL A 68 1.46 0.16 -22.84
N PHE A 69 2.57 -0.12 -22.16
CA PHE A 69 2.60 -0.98 -20.99
C PHE A 69 1.81 -0.38 -19.82
N LEU A 70 2.05 0.90 -19.50
CA LEU A 70 1.37 1.59 -18.42
C LEU A 70 -0.14 1.69 -18.66
N ALA A 71 -0.56 1.96 -19.89
CA ALA A 71 -1.98 1.97 -20.27
C ALA A 71 -2.64 0.59 -20.11
N ALA A 72 -1.92 -0.48 -20.47
CA ALA A 72 -2.40 -1.85 -20.28
C ALA A 72 -2.47 -2.24 -18.79
N PHE A 73 -1.49 -1.82 -17.99
CA PHE A 73 -1.51 -2.00 -16.53
C PHE A 73 -2.71 -1.27 -15.91
N ASP A 74 -2.93 0.00 -16.28
CA ASP A 74 -4.03 0.80 -15.76
C ASP A 74 -5.39 0.13 -16.05
N LYS A 75 -5.59 -0.30 -17.31
CA LYS A 75 -6.77 -1.07 -17.72
C LYS A 75 -6.94 -2.35 -16.91
N ALA A 76 -5.87 -3.11 -16.69
CA ALA A 76 -5.92 -4.34 -15.91
C ALA A 76 -6.32 -4.08 -14.45
N THR A 77 -5.78 -3.03 -13.82
CA THR A 77 -6.15 -2.67 -12.45
C THR A 77 -7.58 -2.16 -12.31
N GLN A 78 -8.12 -1.48 -13.33
CA GLN A 78 -9.53 -1.07 -13.38
C GLN A 78 -10.48 -2.25 -13.53
N GLN A 79 -10.06 -3.30 -14.24
CA GLN A 79 -10.89 -4.48 -14.51
C GLN A 79 -10.84 -5.50 -13.37
N ASP A 80 -9.63 -5.84 -12.91
CA ASP A 80 -9.41 -6.96 -11.98
C ASP A 80 -9.08 -6.50 -10.55
N GLY A 81 -8.73 -5.22 -10.37
CA GLY A 81 -8.20 -4.67 -9.13
C GLY A 81 -6.70 -4.90 -8.97
N VAL A 82 -6.00 -3.94 -8.38
CA VAL A 82 -4.55 -3.98 -8.19
C VAL A 82 -4.09 -5.15 -7.33
N LEU A 83 -4.87 -5.56 -6.34
CA LEU A 83 -4.53 -6.71 -5.50
C LEU A 83 -4.48 -8.01 -6.33
N HIS A 84 -5.40 -8.16 -7.29
CA HIS A 84 -5.37 -9.29 -8.23
C HIS A 84 -4.14 -9.20 -9.13
N VAL A 85 -3.90 -8.03 -9.73
CA VAL A 85 -2.77 -7.78 -10.65
C VAL A 85 -1.43 -7.99 -9.95
N LEU A 86 -1.28 -7.63 -8.67
CA LEU A 86 -0.08 -7.92 -7.88
C LEU A 86 0.14 -9.43 -7.73
N ARG A 87 -0.90 -10.18 -7.31
CA ARG A 87 -0.80 -11.62 -7.02
C ARG A 87 -0.63 -12.48 -8.26
N HIS A 88 -1.24 -12.04 -9.36
CA HIS A 88 -1.45 -12.88 -10.54
C HIS A 88 -0.86 -12.26 -11.81
N GLY A 89 -0.44 -11.00 -11.81
CA GLY A 89 -0.09 -10.31 -13.04
C GLY A 89 -1.31 -10.05 -13.92
N PHE A 90 -1.06 -9.63 -15.16
CA PHE A 90 -2.10 -9.35 -16.16
C PHE A 90 -1.65 -9.78 -17.56
N LYS A 91 -2.59 -9.82 -18.51
CA LYS A 91 -2.27 -10.13 -19.91
C LYS A 91 -1.79 -8.89 -20.64
N PHE A 92 -0.62 -8.98 -21.27
CA PHE A 92 -0.02 -7.96 -22.13
C PHE A 92 0.41 -8.59 -23.45
N TYR A 93 -0.31 -8.29 -24.53
CA TYR A 93 -0.07 -8.82 -25.88
C TYR A 93 0.21 -10.34 -25.93
N GLY A 94 -0.71 -11.12 -25.33
CA GLY A 94 -0.64 -12.59 -25.30
C GLY A 94 0.33 -13.17 -24.28
N SER A 95 1.13 -12.34 -23.60
CA SER A 95 2.04 -12.75 -22.53
C SER A 95 1.44 -12.40 -21.16
N ARG A 96 1.70 -13.23 -20.14
CA ARG A 96 1.33 -12.88 -18.75
C ARG A 96 2.50 -12.15 -18.13
N VAL A 97 2.28 -10.91 -17.68
CA VAL A 97 3.30 -10.08 -17.03
C VAL A 97 2.99 -9.96 -15.55
N ARG A 98 3.98 -10.18 -14.70
CA ARG A 98 3.91 -9.93 -13.25
C ARG A 98 4.54 -8.58 -12.91
N VAL A 99 3.92 -7.86 -11.98
CA VAL A 99 4.40 -6.55 -11.50
C VAL A 99 4.88 -6.59 -10.05
N ALA A 100 4.80 -7.75 -9.42
CA ALA A 100 5.33 -8.04 -8.09
C ALA A 100 5.61 -9.54 -7.96
N ALA A 101 6.49 -9.88 -7.03
CA ALA A 101 6.75 -11.25 -6.62
C ALA A 101 6.49 -11.41 -5.12
N PHE A 102 6.02 -12.58 -4.70
CA PHE A 102 5.74 -12.87 -3.29
C PHE A 102 6.41 -14.18 -2.89
N GLN A 103 6.74 -14.32 -1.61
CA GLN A 103 7.34 -15.56 -1.12
C GLN A 103 6.42 -16.76 -1.39
N PRO A 104 6.96 -17.88 -1.88
CA PRO A 104 6.17 -19.09 -2.09
C PRO A 104 5.63 -19.63 -0.76
N ALA A 105 4.52 -20.39 -0.82
CA ALA A 105 3.97 -21.03 0.37
C ALA A 105 4.84 -22.21 0.83
N HIS A 106 5.51 -22.91 -0.09
CA HIS A 106 6.32 -24.10 0.17
C HIS A 106 7.55 -24.14 -0.74
N GLY A 107 8.67 -24.61 -0.19
CA GLY A 107 9.92 -24.88 -0.92
C GLY A 107 10.77 -23.65 -1.23
N LEU A 108 12.09 -23.86 -1.31
CA LEU A 108 13.02 -22.90 -1.89
C LEU A 108 13.02 -23.10 -3.40
N ASN A 109 12.47 -22.13 -4.15
CA ASN A 109 12.73 -21.98 -5.57
C ASN A 109 13.65 -20.75 -5.74
N PRO A 110 14.94 -20.95 -6.08
CA PRO A 110 15.90 -19.86 -6.23
C PRO A 110 15.44 -18.75 -7.19
N ASP A 111 14.78 -19.10 -8.29
CA ASP A 111 14.28 -18.14 -9.28
C ASP A 111 13.17 -17.26 -8.69
N VAL A 112 12.26 -17.86 -7.90
CA VAL A 112 11.19 -17.12 -7.22
C VAL A 112 11.76 -16.22 -6.13
N GLU A 113 12.82 -16.66 -5.45
CA GLU A 113 13.51 -15.87 -4.44
C GLU A 113 14.25 -14.68 -5.06
N GLU A 114 14.90 -14.85 -6.20
CA GLU A 114 15.51 -13.76 -6.96
C GLU A 114 14.46 -12.72 -7.37
N LEU A 115 13.32 -13.15 -7.92
CA LEU A 115 12.20 -12.27 -8.25
C LEU A 115 11.64 -11.55 -7.01
N TYR A 116 11.56 -12.24 -5.88
CA TYR A 116 11.12 -11.64 -4.62
C TYR A 116 12.07 -10.54 -4.12
N ARG A 117 13.39 -10.79 -4.19
CA ARG A 117 14.44 -9.81 -3.87
C ARG A 117 14.42 -8.65 -4.85
N ALA A 118 14.04 -8.90 -6.11
CA ALA A 118 13.92 -7.86 -7.11
C ALA A 118 12.84 -6.81 -6.77
N ASN A 119 11.81 -7.13 -5.97
CA ASN A 119 10.84 -6.10 -5.58
C ASN A 119 11.53 -4.87 -4.97
N ARG A 120 11.14 -3.69 -5.43
CA ARG A 120 11.57 -2.40 -4.89
C ARG A 120 10.41 -1.84 -4.07
N LEU A 121 10.61 -1.75 -2.76
CA LEU A 121 9.71 -1.00 -1.90
C LEU A 121 10.27 0.41 -1.76
N ALA A 122 9.41 1.40 -1.88
CA ALA A 122 9.81 2.80 -1.77
C ALA A 122 8.88 3.58 -0.86
N VAL A 123 9.42 4.59 -0.21
CA VAL A 123 8.69 5.57 0.59
C VAL A 123 8.91 6.94 -0.03
N ALA A 124 7.84 7.73 -0.15
CA ALA A 124 7.94 9.13 -0.52
C ALA A 124 7.13 9.96 0.47
N ARG A 125 7.69 11.11 0.84
CA ARG A 125 7.01 12.11 1.67
C ARG A 125 6.36 13.18 0.80
N GLN A 126 5.29 13.80 1.31
CA GLN A 126 4.67 14.97 0.68
C GLN A 126 4.29 14.75 -0.80
N VAL A 127 3.64 13.61 -1.09
CA VAL A 127 3.29 13.21 -2.45
C VAL A 127 2.08 14.00 -2.95
N HIS A 128 2.29 14.84 -3.96
CA HIS A 128 1.22 15.56 -4.65
C HIS A 128 0.45 14.60 -5.55
N TYR A 129 -0.77 14.26 -5.16
CA TYR A 129 -1.45 13.09 -5.68
C TYR A 129 -2.66 13.39 -6.58
N ASP A 130 -3.19 14.62 -6.51
CA ASP A 130 -4.42 15.00 -7.19
C ASP A 130 -4.12 15.85 -8.43
N PRO A 131 -4.35 15.35 -9.66
CA PRO A 131 -4.09 16.12 -10.88
C PRO A 131 -4.99 17.36 -10.99
N LYS A 132 -6.14 17.39 -10.29
CA LYS A 132 -7.04 18.55 -10.27
C LYS A 132 -6.69 19.55 -9.18
N ARG A 133 -5.94 19.13 -8.15
CA ARG A 133 -5.62 19.93 -6.97
C ARG A 133 -4.14 19.73 -6.59
N PRO A 134 -3.22 20.25 -7.42
CA PRO A 134 -1.78 19.99 -7.27
C PRO A 134 -1.19 20.52 -5.96
N GLY A 135 -1.86 21.42 -5.24
CA GLY A 135 -1.42 21.90 -3.93
C GLY A 135 -1.64 20.91 -2.78
N LEU A 136 -2.41 19.83 -2.98
CA LEU A 136 -2.65 18.82 -1.95
C LEU A 136 -1.60 17.71 -2.01
N SER A 137 -0.98 17.44 -0.86
CA SER A 137 -0.05 16.34 -0.67
C SER A 137 -0.58 15.33 0.36
N LEU A 138 -0.07 14.10 0.27
CA LEU A 138 -0.12 13.08 1.31
C LEU A 138 1.21 13.08 2.07
N ASP A 139 1.18 12.98 3.39
CA ASP A 139 2.41 13.02 4.22
C ASP A 139 3.37 11.88 3.88
N LEU A 140 2.86 10.66 3.75
CA LEU A 140 3.63 9.47 3.39
C LEU A 140 2.86 8.57 2.42
N VAL A 141 3.58 8.01 1.44
CA VAL A 141 3.08 6.95 0.56
C VAL A 141 4.11 5.83 0.45
N LEU A 142 3.65 4.59 0.60
CA LEU A 142 4.46 3.39 0.41
C LEU A 142 4.12 2.73 -0.93
N PHE A 143 5.17 2.43 -1.68
CA PHE A 143 5.09 1.87 -3.02
C PHE A 143 5.69 0.48 -3.08
N LEU A 144 5.15 -0.34 -3.98
CA LEU A 144 5.75 -1.58 -4.44
C LEU A 144 5.94 -1.49 -5.95
N ASN A 145 7.20 -1.50 -6.39
CA ASN A 145 7.57 -1.38 -7.81
C ASN A 145 6.84 -0.19 -8.47
N GLY A 146 6.82 0.96 -7.79
CA GLY A 146 6.18 2.18 -8.26
C GLY A 146 4.65 2.23 -8.14
N ILE A 147 4.00 1.17 -7.65
CA ILE A 147 2.56 1.12 -7.42
C ILE A 147 2.26 1.58 -5.97
N PRO A 148 1.48 2.65 -5.74
CA PRO A 148 1.13 3.07 -4.38
C PRO A 148 0.14 2.09 -3.76
N LEU A 149 0.48 1.53 -2.60
CA LEU A 149 -0.37 0.55 -1.91
C LEU A 149 -0.84 1.02 -0.53
N VAL A 150 -0.08 1.90 0.11
CA VAL A 150 -0.39 2.47 1.41
C VAL A 150 -0.26 3.98 1.35
N THR A 151 -1.24 4.70 1.86
CA THR A 151 -1.12 6.14 2.13
C THR A 151 -1.22 6.39 3.63
N ALA A 152 -0.54 7.41 4.13
CA ALA A 152 -0.67 7.82 5.52
C ALA A 152 -0.71 9.34 5.66
N GLU A 153 -1.57 9.80 6.58
CA GLU A 153 -1.60 11.16 7.11
C GLU A 153 -1.14 11.08 8.57
N LEU A 154 -0.13 11.86 8.92
CA LEU A 154 0.51 11.85 10.22
C LEU A 154 0.06 13.07 11.03
N LYS A 155 -0.14 12.89 12.33
CA LYS A 155 -0.37 14.01 13.26
C LYS A 155 0.47 13.83 14.50
N ASN A 156 1.24 14.87 14.83
CA ASN A 156 2.08 14.89 16.02
C ASN A 156 1.28 15.42 17.23
N ALA A 157 1.41 14.77 18.40
CA ALA A 157 0.70 15.17 19.62
C ALA A 157 1.03 16.58 20.12
N LEU A 158 2.23 17.09 19.81
CA LEU A 158 2.68 18.40 20.28
C LEU A 158 1.93 19.58 19.64
N THR A 159 1.17 19.34 18.56
CA THR A 159 0.26 20.32 17.95
C THR A 159 -1.19 20.19 18.44
N GLN A 160 -1.45 19.36 19.46
CA GLN A 160 -2.80 18.95 19.91
C GLN A 160 -3.66 18.30 18.80
N GLN A 161 -3.03 17.94 17.68
CA GLN A 161 -3.68 17.17 16.64
C GLN A 161 -3.59 15.68 16.98
N THR A 162 -4.60 14.93 16.55
CA THR A 162 -4.82 13.53 16.92
C THR A 162 -5.17 12.76 15.67
N ALA A 163 -5.24 11.43 15.76
CA ALA A 163 -5.73 10.61 14.65
C ALA A 163 -7.13 11.03 14.15
N ARG A 164 -7.93 11.72 14.98
CA ARG A 164 -9.21 12.32 14.55
C ARG A 164 -9.03 13.39 13.47
N HIS A 165 -7.98 14.21 13.57
CA HIS A 165 -7.68 15.25 12.59
C HIS A 165 -7.21 14.63 11.27
N ALA A 166 -6.33 13.63 11.31
CA ALA A 166 -5.95 12.87 10.11
C ALA A 166 -7.17 12.19 9.44
N LYS A 167 -8.10 11.61 10.22
CA LYS A 167 -9.36 11.08 9.68
C LYS A 167 -10.21 12.17 9.02
N ALA A 168 -10.33 13.34 9.65
CA ALA A 168 -11.09 14.46 9.12
C ALA A 168 -10.50 14.98 7.80
N GLN A 169 -9.16 15.03 7.69
CA GLN A 169 -8.45 15.39 6.46
C GLN A 169 -8.78 14.42 5.32
N TYR A 170 -8.73 13.10 5.57
CA TYR A 170 -9.16 12.10 4.59
C TYR A 170 -10.63 12.23 4.17
N VAL A 171 -11.52 12.63 5.08
CA VAL A 171 -12.96 12.74 4.82
C VAL A 171 -13.33 14.03 4.09
N GLY A 172 -12.76 15.16 4.52
CA GLY A 172 -13.13 16.50 4.06
C GLY A 172 -12.33 16.99 2.86
N ASP A 173 -11.03 16.69 2.80
CA ASP A 173 -10.13 17.34 1.84
C ASP A 173 -9.79 16.41 0.66
N ARG A 174 -9.79 15.09 0.87
CA ARG A 174 -9.37 14.10 -0.12
C ARG A 174 -10.56 13.70 -1.00
N ASP A 175 -10.39 13.78 -2.32
CA ASP A 175 -11.43 13.36 -3.28
C ASP A 175 -11.30 11.86 -3.52
N PRO A 176 -12.30 11.02 -3.15
CA PRO A 176 -12.25 9.58 -3.42
C PRO A 176 -12.13 9.22 -4.91
N GLY A 177 -12.44 10.14 -5.83
CA GLY A 177 -12.27 9.97 -7.27
C GLY A 177 -10.85 10.23 -7.79
N ALA A 178 -9.95 10.78 -6.97
CA ALA A 178 -8.55 10.99 -7.34
C ALA A 178 -7.88 9.62 -7.64
N PRO A 179 -7.03 9.50 -8.67
CA PRO A 179 -6.55 8.20 -9.15
C PRO A 179 -5.95 7.29 -8.06
N ILE A 180 -5.18 7.84 -7.11
CA ILE A 180 -4.59 7.05 -6.01
C ILE A 180 -5.62 6.47 -5.02
N PHE A 181 -6.80 7.08 -4.89
CA PHE A 181 -7.84 6.71 -3.91
C PHE A 181 -8.98 5.88 -4.50
N ARG A 182 -8.98 5.65 -5.82
CA ARG A 182 -10.00 4.83 -6.45
C ARG A 182 -9.94 3.41 -5.89
N PHE A 183 -11.08 3.00 -5.35
CA PHE A 183 -11.20 1.75 -4.60
C PHE A 183 -10.76 0.56 -5.46
N GLY A 184 -9.76 -0.19 -4.97
CA GLY A 184 -9.26 -1.40 -5.62
C GLY A 184 -8.34 -1.16 -6.81
N GLU A 185 -8.21 0.05 -7.35
CA GLU A 185 -7.36 0.35 -8.51
C GLU A 185 -5.92 0.71 -8.12
N ARG A 186 -5.74 1.34 -6.95
CA ARG A 186 -4.44 1.84 -6.45
C ARG A 186 -4.28 1.57 -4.95
N ALA A 187 -4.14 2.61 -4.12
CA ALA A 187 -3.86 2.40 -2.70
C ALA A 187 -4.95 1.54 -2.05
N LEU A 188 -4.52 0.49 -1.34
CA LEU A 188 -5.38 -0.53 -0.76
C LEU A 188 -5.79 -0.21 0.68
N VAL A 189 -5.01 0.63 1.35
CA VAL A 189 -5.23 1.03 2.73
C VAL A 189 -4.71 2.45 2.99
N HIS A 190 -5.46 3.20 3.78
CA HIS A 190 -5.16 4.58 4.15
C HIS A 190 -5.08 4.68 5.68
N PHE A 191 -3.93 5.07 6.21
CA PHE A 191 -3.68 5.18 7.65
C PHE A 191 -3.77 6.62 8.14
N ALA A 192 -4.59 6.86 9.15
CA ALA A 192 -4.60 8.08 9.94
C ALA A 192 -3.81 7.81 11.23
N VAL A 193 -2.61 8.37 11.32
CA VAL A 193 -1.62 8.06 12.37
C VAL A 193 -1.51 9.24 13.32
N GLY A 194 -1.92 9.04 14.57
CA GLY A 194 -1.61 9.96 15.67
C GLY A 194 -0.41 9.49 16.49
N ALA A 195 -0.05 10.25 17.52
CA ALA A 195 0.99 9.84 18.48
C ALA A 195 0.61 8.60 19.29
N ASP A 196 -0.68 8.45 19.64
CA ASP A 196 -1.17 7.40 20.53
C ASP A 196 -1.92 6.27 19.82
N GLU A 197 -2.58 6.59 18.70
CA GLU A 197 -3.49 5.68 18.00
C GLU A 197 -3.29 5.70 16.50
N VAL A 198 -3.54 4.54 15.88
CA VAL A 198 -3.61 4.36 14.44
C VAL A 198 -5.03 3.95 14.06
N TRP A 199 -5.55 4.58 13.03
CA TRP A 199 -6.82 4.23 12.40
C TRP A 199 -6.58 3.96 10.92
N MET A 200 -7.37 3.07 10.32
CA MET A 200 -7.25 2.75 8.90
C MET A 200 -8.60 2.62 8.21
N THR A 201 -8.61 2.83 6.90
CA THR A 201 -9.73 2.49 6.02
C THR A 201 -9.19 1.91 4.72
N THR A 202 -9.92 0.97 4.11
CA THR A 202 -9.62 0.41 2.79
C THR A 202 -10.38 1.11 1.66
N ARG A 203 -11.25 2.07 2.00
CA ARG A 203 -12.04 2.83 1.03
C ARG A 203 -12.37 4.22 1.56
N LEU A 204 -11.99 5.24 0.81
CA LEU A 204 -12.54 6.58 0.98
C LEU A 204 -13.90 6.69 0.30
N ALA A 205 -14.85 7.34 0.96
CA ALA A 205 -16.22 7.55 0.49
C ALA A 205 -16.79 8.88 1.01
N GLY A 206 -15.94 9.92 1.12
CA GLY A 206 -16.28 11.20 1.73
C GLY A 206 -16.79 11.01 3.16
N ASP A 207 -17.92 11.65 3.50
CA ASP A 207 -18.57 11.54 4.81
C ASP A 207 -18.98 10.10 5.20
N LYS A 208 -19.08 9.19 4.22
CA LYS A 208 -19.43 7.79 4.45
C LYS A 208 -18.21 6.91 4.73
N THR A 209 -17.00 7.47 4.72
CA THR A 209 -15.76 6.76 5.03
C THR A 209 -15.83 6.18 6.43
N ARG A 210 -15.50 4.89 6.58
CA ARG A 210 -15.46 4.22 7.88
C ARG A 210 -14.04 3.84 8.23
N PHE A 211 -13.52 4.47 9.27
CA PHE A 211 -12.23 4.11 9.85
C PHE A 211 -12.39 3.05 10.93
N LEU A 212 -11.46 2.09 10.92
CA LEU A 212 -11.33 1.04 11.92
C LEU A 212 -10.06 1.30 12.75
N PRO A 213 -10.08 1.03 14.06
CA PRO A 213 -8.87 1.11 14.87
C PRO A 213 -7.89 0.01 14.44
N PHE A 214 -6.61 0.38 14.32
CA PHE A 214 -5.52 -0.53 13.99
C PHE A 214 -4.47 -0.53 15.10
N ASN A 215 -4.92 -0.73 16.33
CA ASN A 215 -4.12 -0.62 17.56
C ASN A 215 -3.78 -1.99 18.16
N ARG A 216 -2.68 -2.07 18.93
CA ARG A 216 -2.19 -3.27 19.61
C ARG A 216 -3.05 -3.73 20.79
N GLY A 217 -3.95 -2.88 21.28
CA GLY A 217 -4.60 -3.08 22.57
C GLY A 217 -3.64 -2.81 23.73
N ASN A 218 -4.18 -2.52 24.92
CA ASN A 218 -3.39 -2.21 26.12
C ASN A 218 -3.91 -3.03 27.30
N GLY A 219 -3.62 -4.34 27.29
CA GLY A 219 -4.21 -5.29 28.25
C GLY A 219 -5.71 -5.44 28.02
N THR A 220 -6.53 -5.05 29.01
CA THR A 220 -8.00 -5.04 28.91
C THR A 220 -8.56 -3.75 28.31
N ALA A 221 -7.71 -2.77 27.97
CA ALA A 221 -8.11 -1.48 27.42
C ALA A 221 -7.80 -1.33 25.91
N ALA A 222 -8.43 -0.34 25.28
CA ALA A 222 -8.14 0.09 23.91
C ALA A 222 -6.83 0.90 23.83
N GLY A 223 -6.34 1.14 22.61
CA GLY A 223 -5.13 1.92 22.34
C GLY A 223 -3.87 1.07 22.26
N ASN A 224 -2.70 1.70 22.45
CA ASN A 224 -1.40 1.07 22.34
C ASN A 224 -0.62 1.20 23.66
N PRO A 225 0.14 0.20 24.12
CA PRO A 225 0.93 0.32 25.35
C PRO A 225 2.08 1.32 25.15
N ALA A 226 2.47 2.02 26.22
CA ALA A 226 3.66 2.87 26.19
C ALA A 226 4.92 1.99 26.20
N VAL A 227 5.91 2.37 25.40
CA VAL A 227 7.23 1.74 25.38
C VAL A 227 8.25 2.86 25.57
N GLU A 228 9.14 2.70 26.54
CA GLU A 228 10.16 3.71 26.84
C GLU A 228 11.01 4.01 25.59
N GLY A 229 11.20 5.29 25.30
CA GLY A 229 11.96 5.75 24.14
C GLY A 229 11.27 5.57 22.78
N LYS A 230 10.02 5.08 22.71
CA LYS A 230 9.30 4.89 21.45
C LYS A 230 7.95 5.61 21.41
N HIS A 231 7.53 5.98 20.21
CA HIS A 231 6.15 6.39 19.94
C HIS A 231 5.19 5.23 20.22
N ARG A 232 3.99 5.47 20.73
CA ARG A 232 3.03 4.37 20.97
C ARG A 232 2.58 3.68 19.68
N THR A 233 2.69 4.37 18.55
CA THR A 233 2.36 3.88 17.21
C THR A 233 3.53 3.26 16.45
N PHE A 234 4.69 3.07 17.11
CA PHE A 234 5.94 2.58 16.47
C PHE A 234 5.80 1.27 15.70
N TYR A 235 4.97 0.35 16.20
CA TYR A 235 4.73 -0.95 15.57
C TYR A 235 4.26 -0.83 14.12
N LEU A 236 3.65 0.31 13.73
CA LEU A 236 3.20 0.52 12.37
C LEU A 236 4.37 0.49 11.38
N TRP A 237 5.47 1.19 11.66
CA TRP A 237 6.65 1.20 10.78
C TRP A 237 7.69 0.14 11.16
N GLU A 238 7.83 -0.19 12.45
CA GLU A 238 8.83 -1.17 12.90
C GLU A 238 8.40 -2.63 12.70
N GLU A 239 7.09 -2.91 12.58
CA GLU A 239 6.58 -4.30 12.47
C GLU A 239 5.66 -4.50 11.26
N VAL A 240 4.74 -3.57 11.00
CA VAL A 240 3.68 -3.75 9.98
C VAL A 240 4.14 -3.33 8.60
N TRP A 241 4.82 -2.19 8.46
CA TRP A 241 5.33 -1.70 7.18
C TRP A 241 6.70 -2.27 6.82
N GLN A 242 7.30 -3.13 7.63
CA GLN A 242 8.51 -3.87 7.24
C GLN A 242 8.29 -4.61 5.93
N ARG A 243 9.31 -4.65 5.05
CA ARG A 243 9.20 -5.21 3.69
C ARG A 243 8.48 -6.55 3.63
N ASP A 244 8.99 -7.53 4.36
CA ASP A 244 8.47 -8.90 4.31
C ASP A 244 7.06 -8.97 4.89
N SER A 245 6.83 -8.22 5.96
CA SER A 245 5.52 -8.06 6.59
C SER A 245 4.48 -7.50 5.62
N LEU A 246 4.81 -6.42 4.90
CA LEU A 246 3.90 -5.74 4.00
C LEU A 246 3.64 -6.56 2.73
N LEU A 247 4.67 -7.20 2.18
CA LEU A 247 4.52 -8.11 1.06
C LEU A 247 3.66 -9.33 1.42
N ASP A 248 3.82 -9.90 2.62
CA ASP A 248 3.01 -11.03 3.08
C ASP A 248 1.54 -10.63 3.29
N LEU A 249 1.30 -9.42 3.84
CA LEU A 249 -0.04 -8.83 3.94
C LEU A 249 -0.75 -8.81 2.58
N PHE A 250 -0.10 -8.25 1.56
CA PHE A 250 -0.65 -8.19 0.21
C PHE A 250 -0.76 -9.57 -0.45
N ALA A 251 0.17 -10.49 -0.18
CA ALA A 251 0.13 -11.83 -0.74
C ALA A 251 -1.06 -12.65 -0.22
N ARG A 252 -1.34 -12.59 1.08
CA ARG A 252 -2.18 -13.61 1.75
C ARG A 252 -3.33 -13.08 2.59
N PHE A 253 -3.19 -11.89 3.18
CA PHE A 253 -4.12 -11.45 4.23
C PHE A 253 -5.21 -10.50 3.75
N LEU A 254 -4.99 -9.73 2.69
CA LEU A 254 -6.04 -8.90 2.12
C LEU A 254 -7.04 -9.78 1.35
N HIS A 255 -8.33 -9.59 1.61
CA HIS A 255 -9.40 -10.34 0.97
C HIS A 255 -10.43 -9.39 0.35
N VAL A 256 -10.84 -9.65 -0.89
CA VAL A 256 -11.96 -8.95 -1.53
C VAL A 256 -13.20 -9.83 -1.37
N GLU A 257 -14.10 -9.42 -0.48
CA GLU A 257 -15.40 -10.03 -0.33
C GLU A 257 -16.36 -9.46 -1.38
N LYS A 258 -17.07 -10.32 -2.11
CA LYS A 258 -18.11 -9.92 -3.06
C LYS A 258 -19.47 -10.35 -2.52
N THR A 259 -20.37 -9.40 -2.32
CA THR A 259 -21.76 -9.66 -1.94
C THR A 259 -22.67 -9.32 -3.11
N GLU A 260 -23.42 -10.29 -3.60
CA GLU A 260 -24.45 -10.06 -4.62
C GLU A 260 -25.79 -9.78 -3.96
N THR A 261 -26.51 -8.78 -4.46
CA THR A 261 -27.86 -8.44 -4.01
C THR A 261 -28.72 -8.21 -5.23
N THR A 262 -29.79 -9.00 -5.35
CA THR A 262 -30.79 -8.86 -6.39
C THR A 262 -31.96 -8.03 -5.85
N ASP A 263 -32.31 -6.96 -6.57
CA ASP A 263 -33.47 -6.14 -6.21
C ASP A 263 -34.80 -6.82 -6.59
N GLU A 264 -35.91 -6.25 -6.14
CA GLU A 264 -37.27 -6.74 -6.44
C GLU A 264 -37.60 -6.78 -7.95
N ARG A 265 -36.78 -6.13 -8.80
CA ARG A 265 -36.91 -6.09 -10.25
C ARG A 265 -36.00 -7.11 -10.96
N GLY A 266 -35.35 -8.00 -10.20
CA GLY A 266 -34.46 -9.03 -10.73
C GLY A 266 -33.07 -8.52 -11.16
N ARG A 267 -32.70 -7.28 -10.81
CA ARG A 267 -31.37 -6.73 -11.14
C ARG A 267 -30.38 -7.11 -10.04
N THR A 268 -29.37 -7.90 -10.38
CA THR A 268 -28.26 -8.23 -9.48
C THR A 268 -27.23 -7.11 -9.46
N SER A 269 -26.87 -6.66 -8.27
CA SER A 269 -25.76 -5.74 -8.02
C SER A 269 -24.70 -6.44 -7.17
N THR A 270 -23.43 -6.27 -7.52
CA THR A 270 -22.31 -6.82 -6.75
C THR A 270 -21.66 -5.69 -5.96
N ARG A 271 -21.58 -5.84 -4.63
CA ARG A 271 -20.80 -4.97 -3.75
C ARG A 271 -19.49 -5.67 -3.41
N GLU A 272 -18.38 -4.99 -3.65
CA GLU A 272 -17.07 -5.45 -3.23
C GLU A 272 -16.61 -4.72 -1.97
N THR A 273 -16.03 -5.48 -1.03
CA THR A 273 -15.44 -4.98 0.21
C THR A 273 -14.02 -5.52 0.34
N LEU A 274 -13.03 -4.62 0.45
CA LEU A 274 -11.66 -5.01 0.72
C LEU A 274 -11.45 -5.09 2.23
N ILE A 275 -11.16 -6.30 2.71
CA ILE A 275 -10.90 -6.61 4.11
C ILE A 275 -9.39 -6.59 4.33
N PHE A 276 -8.94 -5.64 5.14
CA PHE A 276 -7.60 -5.60 5.69
C PHE A 276 -7.63 -6.19 7.11
N PRO A 277 -6.71 -7.11 7.47
CA PRO A 277 -6.73 -7.76 8.77
C PRO A 277 -6.60 -6.74 9.90
N ARG A 278 -7.26 -6.96 11.03
CA ARG A 278 -6.99 -6.19 12.26
C ARG A 278 -5.60 -6.55 12.79
N TYR A 279 -4.97 -5.64 13.53
CA TYR A 279 -3.63 -5.89 14.10
C TYR A 279 -3.57 -7.20 14.90
N HIS A 280 -4.57 -7.49 15.76
CA HIS A 280 -4.58 -8.74 16.54
C HIS A 280 -4.68 -10.00 15.69
N GLN A 281 -5.39 -9.95 14.56
CA GLN A 281 -5.46 -11.09 13.65
C GLN A 281 -4.09 -11.35 13.01
N LEU A 282 -3.41 -10.28 12.61
CA LEU A 282 -2.07 -10.33 12.06
C LEU A 282 -1.04 -10.86 13.08
N ASP A 283 -1.06 -10.33 14.31
CA ASP A 283 -0.18 -10.73 15.41
C ASP A 283 -0.40 -12.21 15.78
N CYS A 284 -1.65 -12.66 15.91
CA CYS A 284 -1.97 -14.06 16.16
C CYS A 284 -1.40 -14.99 15.07
N VAL A 285 -1.63 -14.68 13.79
CA VAL A 285 -1.14 -15.53 12.69
C VAL A 285 0.39 -15.57 12.66
N ARG A 286 1.05 -14.45 12.89
CA ARG A 286 2.53 -14.39 12.96
C ARG A 286 3.10 -15.24 14.08
N ARG A 287 2.51 -15.15 15.28
CA ARG A 287 2.94 -15.96 16.43
C ARG A 287 2.76 -17.45 16.17
N LEU A 288 1.68 -17.86 15.51
CA LEU A 288 1.45 -19.25 15.15
C LEU A 288 2.47 -19.75 14.11
N ILE A 289 2.79 -18.95 13.10
CA ILE A 289 3.81 -19.29 12.10
C ILE A 289 5.20 -19.40 12.76
N ALA A 290 5.57 -18.44 13.61
CA ALA A 290 6.85 -18.46 14.32
C ALA A 290 6.97 -19.70 15.23
N ALA A 291 5.95 -19.98 16.05
CA ALA A 291 5.94 -21.14 16.92
C ALA A 291 6.01 -22.48 16.14
N THR A 292 5.43 -22.54 14.94
CA THR A 292 5.51 -23.72 14.07
C THR A 292 6.92 -23.91 13.51
N ARG A 293 7.62 -22.82 13.15
CA ARG A 293 9.01 -22.87 12.65
C ARG A 293 10.03 -23.23 13.75
N GLU A 294 9.76 -22.87 15.00
CA GLU A 294 10.63 -23.20 16.13
C GLU A 294 10.46 -24.65 16.62
N ARG A 295 9.28 -25.24 16.42
CA ARG A 295 8.90 -26.55 16.97
C ARG A 295 8.78 -27.67 15.93
N GLY A 296 8.92 -27.37 14.65
CA GLY A 296 8.88 -28.33 13.54
C GLY A 296 10.19 -28.32 12.77
#